data_AF-A0A8X7WHY9-F1
#
_entry.id   AF-A0A8X7WHY9-F1
#
_cell.length_a   1.000
_cell.length_b   1.000
_cell.length_c   1.000
_cell.angle_alpha   90.00
_cell.angle_beta   90.00
_cell.angle_gamma   90.00
#
_symmetry.space_group_name_H-M   'P 1'
#
loop_
_entity.id
_entity.type
_entity.pdbx_description
1 polymer ?
#
loop_
_entity_poly.entity_id
_entity_poly.type
_entity_poly.pdbx_seq_one_letter_code
_entity_poly.pdbx_strand_id
1 'polypeptide(L)'
;MVYVVECFQNQTLFHKALEEAFEIFCNKRVAGSSSAELLATFCDNILKNGGSEELSDEAIEDTLEKVWSFVKMVVIFIFSVPLESMFNYIMLSHVVKLLAYISDKDLFAEFYRKKLARTLLFDRSANDDHERSIFTKLKQQCGRQFTSKMEDMVTDLTLARENQTSFEEYLDNNPAANPGIDLTVTVLTTGFWPSYKSFDINLPSEMIPLPPVDERKEVVEDVDKDRRYAIDAAIVRIMKSRKVLGYQQLVSECVEQLSRMFKPDIKRTINPSTCSLSR
;
A
#
# COMPACT_ATOMS: atom_id res chain seq x y z
N MET A 1 -26.72 -23.81 7.19
CA MET A 1 -27.73 -23.85 8.26
C MET A 1 -28.94 -24.72 7.92
N VAL A 2 -28.84 -25.65 6.96
CA VAL A 2 -29.96 -26.55 6.59
C VAL A 2 -30.37 -27.41 7.79
N TYR A 3 -29.40 -27.86 8.59
CA TYR A 3 -29.66 -28.63 9.82
C TYR A 3 -30.53 -27.91 10.85
N VAL A 4 -30.34 -26.60 11.06
CA VAL A 4 -31.18 -25.82 11.99
C VAL A 4 -32.59 -25.62 11.43
N VAL A 5 -32.71 -25.46 10.11
CA VAL A 5 -33.98 -25.33 9.42
C VAL A 5 -34.78 -26.63 9.50
N GLU A 6 -34.14 -27.76 9.18
CA GLU A 6 -34.80 -29.07 9.05
C GLU A 6 -35.04 -29.75 10.40
N CYS A 7 -34.04 -29.76 11.29
CA CYS A 7 -34.11 -30.50 12.55
C CYS A 7 -34.59 -29.65 13.73
N PHE A 8 -34.41 -28.33 13.67
CA PHE A 8 -34.76 -27.40 14.75
C PHE A 8 -35.83 -26.38 14.33
N GLN A 9 -36.60 -26.66 13.28
CA GLN A 9 -37.73 -25.83 12.83
C GLN A 9 -37.35 -24.35 12.61
N ASN A 10 -36.12 -24.10 12.15
CA ASN A 10 -35.59 -22.76 11.92
C ASN A 10 -35.60 -21.85 13.18
N GLN A 11 -35.48 -22.45 14.36
CA GLN A 11 -35.44 -21.71 15.63
C GLN A 11 -34.19 -20.82 15.72
N THR A 12 -34.41 -19.52 15.95
CA THR A 12 -33.35 -18.50 16.00
C THR A 12 -32.31 -18.75 17.08
N LEU A 13 -32.72 -19.33 18.21
CA LEU A 13 -31.81 -19.68 19.31
C LEU A 13 -30.74 -20.70 18.89
N PHE A 14 -31.13 -21.70 18.09
CA PHE A 14 -30.19 -22.72 17.62
C PHE A 14 -29.25 -22.19 16.53
N HIS A 15 -29.70 -21.26 15.68
CA HIS A 15 -28.81 -20.54 14.78
C HIS A 15 -27.74 -19.78 15.56
N LYS A 16 -28.16 -19.02 16.58
CA LYS A 16 -27.24 -18.24 17.41
C LYS A 16 -26.25 -19.13 18.17
N ALA A 17 -26.72 -20.20 18.80
CA ALA A 17 -25.86 -21.13 19.53
C ALA A 17 -24.82 -21.80 18.62
N LEU A 18 -25.21 -22.10 17.37
CA LEU A 18 -24.32 -22.71 16.39
C LEU A 18 -23.26 -21.72 15.89
N GLU A 19 -23.65 -20.47 15.63
CA GLU A 19 -22.73 -19.39 15.28
C GLU A 19 -21.72 -19.12 16.40
N GLU A 20 -22.17 -19.03 17.65
CA GLU A 20 -21.30 -18.83 18.82
C GLU A 20 -20.32 -20.00 19.00
N ALA A 21 -20.78 -21.24 18.86
CA ALA A 21 -19.92 -22.42 18.95
C ALA A 21 -18.87 -22.45 17.83
N PHE A 22 -19.26 -22.04 16.62
CA PHE A 22 -18.36 -21.96 15.48
C PHE A 22 -17.30 -20.87 15.65
N GLU A 23 -17.67 -19.69 16.16
CA GLU A 23 -16.72 -18.62 16.48
C GLU A 23 -15.71 -19.06 17.53
N ILE A 24 -16.14 -19.71 18.62
CA ILE A 24 -15.23 -20.26 19.64
C ILE A 24 -14.24 -21.25 19.02
N PHE A 25 -14.72 -22.11 18.12
CA PHE A 25 -13.89 -23.10 17.46
C PHE A 25 -12.87 -22.46 16.51
N CYS A 26 -13.30 -21.53 15.65
CA CYS A 26 -12.45 -20.85 14.68
C CYS A 26 -11.31 -20.07 15.33
N ASN A 27 -11.45 -19.65 16.59
CA ASN A 27 -10.44 -18.85 17.28
C ASN A 27 -9.54 -19.67 18.22
N LYS A 28 -9.66 -21.01 18.23
CA LYS A 28 -8.68 -21.87 18.92
C LYS A 28 -7.40 -21.99 18.10
N ARG A 29 -6.25 -21.94 18.80
CA ARG A 29 -4.95 -22.24 18.18
C ARG A 29 -4.82 -23.73 17.89
N VAL A 30 -4.25 -24.05 16.73
CA VAL A 30 -3.98 -25.42 16.30
C VAL A 30 -2.49 -25.53 16.04
N ALA A 31 -1.82 -26.45 16.74
CA ALA A 31 -0.36 -26.67 16.62
C ALA A 31 0.49 -25.38 16.77
N GLY A 32 0.02 -24.42 17.58
CA GLY A 32 0.68 -23.13 17.81
C GLY A 32 0.26 -22.00 16.87
N SER A 33 -0.27 -22.32 15.68
CA SER A 33 -0.76 -21.35 14.70
C SER A 33 -2.19 -20.92 14.98
N SER A 34 -2.50 -19.66 14.64
CA SER A 34 -3.87 -19.15 14.64
C SER A 34 -4.55 -19.43 13.29
N SER A 35 -5.88 -19.47 13.29
CA SER A 35 -6.66 -19.58 12.04
C SER A 35 -6.39 -18.42 11.09
N ALA A 36 -6.07 -17.24 11.61
CA ALA A 36 -5.64 -16.08 10.83
C ALA A 36 -4.36 -16.34 10.03
N GLU A 37 -3.35 -16.97 10.65
CA GLU A 37 -2.08 -17.33 9.98
C GLU A 37 -2.28 -18.44 8.93
N LEU A 38 -3.10 -19.44 9.27
CA LEU A 38 -3.42 -20.55 8.36
C LEU A 38 -4.18 -20.05 7.13
N LEU A 39 -5.17 -19.19 7.31
CA LEU A 39 -5.90 -18.57 6.20
C LEU A 39 -5.01 -17.68 5.34
N ALA A 40 -4.14 -16.87 5.96
CA ALA A 40 -3.21 -16.04 5.21
C ALA A 40 -2.25 -16.89 4.35
N THR A 41 -1.83 -18.05 4.87
CA THR A 41 -1.01 -19.02 4.13
C THR A 41 -1.79 -19.68 2.99
N PHE A 42 -3.05 -20.01 3.22
CA PHE A 42 -3.92 -20.56 2.18
C PHE A 42 -4.12 -19.56 1.02
N CYS A 43 -4.40 -18.29 1.31
CA CYS A 43 -4.52 -17.25 0.29
C CYS A 43 -3.21 -17.06 -0.50
N ASP A 44 -2.06 -17.11 0.17
CA ASP A 44 -0.74 -17.02 -0.47
C ASP A 44 -0.46 -18.20 -1.41
N ASN A 45 -0.83 -19.42 -1.02
CA ASN A 45 -0.64 -20.62 -1.85
C ASN A 45 -1.53 -20.60 -3.10
N ILE A 46 -2.76 -20.08 -3.00
CA ILE A 46 -3.64 -19.88 -4.17
C ILE A 46 -2.97 -18.93 -5.17
N LEU A 47 -2.33 -17.86 -4.69
CA LEU A 47 -1.64 -16.89 -5.55
C LEU A 47 -0.43 -17.50 -6.26
N LYS A 48 0.37 -18.30 -5.54
CA LYS A 48 1.61 -18.89 -6.07
C LYS A 48 1.38 -20.01 -7.07
N ASN A 49 0.41 -20.89 -6.79
CA ASN A 49 0.19 -22.08 -7.61
C ASN A 49 -0.72 -21.82 -8.81
N GLY A 50 -1.23 -20.61 -8.99
CA GLY A 50 -1.98 -20.24 -10.21
C GLY A 50 -1.12 -20.12 -11.47
N GLY A 51 0.19 -20.41 -11.40
CA GLY A 51 1.16 -20.21 -12.48
C GLY A 51 1.89 -21.45 -13.02
N SER A 52 1.82 -22.58 -12.33
CA SER A 52 2.48 -23.81 -12.75
C SER A 52 1.46 -24.92 -12.79
N GLU A 53 1.03 -25.24 -14.02
CA GLU A 53 -0.10 -26.13 -14.31
C GLU A 53 -1.41 -25.54 -13.76
N GLU A 54 -2.53 -25.78 -14.43
CA GLU A 54 -3.80 -25.77 -13.70
C GLU A 54 -3.53 -26.65 -12.48
N LEU A 55 -3.54 -26.08 -11.27
CA LEU A 55 -3.41 -26.85 -10.04
C LEU A 55 -4.25 -28.11 -10.23
N SER A 56 -3.61 -29.28 -10.34
CA SER A 56 -4.37 -30.50 -10.54
C SER A 56 -5.34 -30.58 -9.37
N ASP A 57 -6.60 -30.89 -9.66
CA ASP A 57 -7.66 -30.94 -8.65
C ASP A 57 -7.20 -31.78 -7.44
N GLU A 58 -6.32 -32.76 -7.64
CA GLU A 58 -5.65 -33.60 -6.64
C GLU A 58 -4.76 -32.83 -5.63
N ALA A 59 -3.91 -31.90 -6.06
CA ALA A 59 -3.01 -31.16 -5.15
C ALA A 59 -3.75 -30.07 -4.36
N ILE A 60 -4.80 -29.51 -4.98
CA ILE A 60 -5.78 -28.65 -4.31
C ILE A 60 -6.55 -29.48 -3.29
N GLU A 61 -7.04 -30.66 -3.68
CA GLU A 61 -7.81 -31.55 -2.83
C GLU A 61 -7.00 -32.07 -1.64
N ASP A 62 -5.69 -32.29 -1.77
CA ASP A 62 -4.81 -32.67 -0.65
C ASP A 62 -4.56 -31.53 0.36
N THR A 63 -4.45 -30.29 -0.15
CA THR A 63 -4.23 -29.10 0.69
C THR A 63 -5.54 -28.65 1.34
N LEU A 64 -6.63 -28.75 0.59
CA LEU A 64 -7.98 -28.60 1.10
C LEU A 64 -8.33 -29.75 2.02
N GLU A 65 -7.98 -31.00 1.79
CA GLU A 65 -8.23 -32.11 2.72
C GLU A 65 -7.66 -31.80 4.11
N LYS A 66 -6.55 -31.07 4.22
CA LYS A 66 -5.99 -30.70 5.53
C LYS A 66 -6.77 -29.60 6.23
N VAL A 67 -7.19 -28.55 5.51
CA VAL A 67 -7.99 -27.42 6.03
C VAL A 67 -9.47 -27.82 6.20
N TRP A 68 -9.96 -28.57 5.24
CA TRP A 68 -11.28 -29.16 5.10
C TRP A 68 -11.43 -30.38 5.98
N SER A 69 -10.42 -31.17 6.37
CA SER A 69 -10.59 -32.22 7.41
C SER A 69 -10.96 -31.59 8.76
N PHE A 70 -10.37 -30.43 9.06
CA PHE A 70 -10.70 -29.63 10.24
C PHE A 70 -12.11 -29.01 10.17
N VAL A 71 -12.52 -28.54 8.98
CA VAL A 71 -13.85 -27.95 8.75
C VAL A 71 -14.93 -29.02 8.45
N LYS A 72 -14.56 -30.20 7.92
CA LYS A 72 -15.38 -31.36 7.49
C LYS A 72 -16.16 -31.89 8.66
N MET A 73 -15.50 -32.04 9.81
CA MET A 73 -16.17 -32.56 11.02
C MET A 73 -17.38 -31.71 11.43
N VAL A 74 -17.36 -30.40 11.12
CA VAL A 74 -18.41 -29.46 11.53
C VAL A 74 -19.35 -29.12 10.37
N VAL A 75 -18.84 -28.98 9.14
CA VAL A 75 -19.64 -28.64 7.94
C VAL A 75 -20.46 -29.82 7.44
N ILE A 76 -19.95 -31.06 7.55
CA ILE A 76 -20.75 -32.27 7.24
C ILE A 76 -21.93 -32.37 8.20
N PHE A 77 -21.76 -31.98 9.48
CA PHE A 77 -22.82 -32.02 10.48
C PHE A 77 -23.84 -30.87 10.36
N ILE A 78 -23.45 -29.69 9.85
CA ILE A 78 -24.31 -28.49 9.81
C ILE A 78 -24.99 -28.27 8.45
N PHE A 79 -24.35 -28.68 7.35
CA PHE A 79 -24.78 -28.27 6.01
C PHE A 79 -25.40 -29.41 5.18
N SER A 80 -25.11 -30.70 5.44
CA SER A 80 -25.64 -31.82 4.65
C SER A 80 -25.58 -31.60 3.12
N VAL A 81 -24.54 -30.92 2.62
CA VAL A 81 -24.36 -30.68 1.18
C VAL A 81 -23.27 -31.62 0.67
N PRO A 82 -23.53 -32.43 -0.39
CA PRO A 82 -22.49 -33.17 -1.09
C PRO A 82 -21.50 -32.21 -1.74
N LEU A 83 -20.22 -32.37 -1.41
CA LEU A 83 -19.16 -31.40 -1.67
C LEU A 83 -18.56 -31.41 -3.07
N GLU A 84 -18.93 -32.37 -3.90
CA GLU A 84 -18.29 -32.60 -5.20
C GLU A 84 -18.73 -31.59 -6.29
N SER A 85 -19.74 -30.74 -6.05
CA SER A 85 -20.36 -29.92 -7.12
C SER A 85 -20.09 -28.40 -7.08
N MET A 86 -19.06 -27.92 -6.35
CA MET A 86 -18.83 -26.48 -6.15
C MET A 86 -17.36 -26.00 -6.28
N PHE A 87 -16.58 -26.58 -7.18
CA PHE A 87 -15.19 -26.19 -7.45
C PHE A 87 -15.10 -25.63 -8.87
N ASN A 88 -14.79 -24.35 -9.14
CA ASN A 88 -13.52 -23.67 -8.90
C ASN A 88 -13.67 -22.14 -8.63
N TYR A 89 -14.90 -21.59 -8.61
CA TYR A 89 -15.14 -20.13 -8.50
C TYR A 89 -15.51 -19.64 -7.07
N ILE A 90 -15.73 -20.58 -6.14
CA ILE A 90 -16.43 -20.31 -4.87
C ILE A 90 -15.51 -20.39 -3.63
N MET A 91 -14.30 -20.93 -3.79
CA MET A 91 -13.32 -21.12 -2.72
C MET A 91 -12.94 -19.83 -2.01
N LEU A 92 -12.72 -18.77 -2.78
CA LEU A 92 -12.46 -17.43 -2.28
C LEU A 92 -13.66 -16.81 -1.53
N SER A 93 -14.88 -17.18 -1.90
CA SER A 93 -16.08 -16.76 -1.15
C SER A 93 -16.15 -17.46 0.21
N HIS A 94 -15.70 -18.71 0.30
CA HIS A 94 -15.68 -19.47 1.55
C HIS A 94 -14.62 -18.98 2.53
N VAL A 95 -13.40 -18.64 2.06
CA VAL A 95 -12.37 -18.03 2.91
C VAL A 95 -12.88 -16.75 3.55
N VAL A 96 -13.56 -15.92 2.76
CA VAL A 96 -14.07 -14.64 3.20
C VAL A 96 -15.27 -14.79 4.16
N LYS A 97 -16.11 -15.81 3.96
CA LYS A 97 -17.13 -16.20 4.94
C LYS A 97 -16.52 -16.73 6.24
N LEU A 98 -15.43 -17.50 6.17
CA LEU A 98 -14.70 -17.97 7.37
C LEU A 98 -14.06 -16.81 8.13
N LEU A 99 -13.51 -15.84 7.40
CA LEU A 99 -12.92 -14.63 7.96
C LEU A 99 -13.92 -13.81 8.78
N ALA A 100 -15.22 -13.93 8.50
CA ALA A 100 -16.26 -13.29 9.32
C ALA A 100 -16.25 -13.76 10.78
N TYR A 101 -15.88 -15.03 11.03
CA TYR A 101 -15.86 -15.69 12.35
C TYR A 101 -14.49 -15.67 13.03
N ILE A 102 -13.48 -15.06 12.40
CA ILE A 102 -12.16 -14.88 13.01
C ILE A 102 -12.14 -13.56 13.78
N SER A 103 -11.73 -13.61 15.05
CA SER A 103 -11.61 -12.45 15.92
C SER A 103 -10.38 -11.60 15.57
N ASP A 104 -9.24 -12.25 15.30
CA ASP A 104 -7.93 -11.60 15.03
C ASP A 104 -7.76 -11.22 13.54
N LYS A 105 -8.67 -10.42 12.99
CA LYS A 105 -8.66 -10.02 11.57
C LYS A 105 -7.45 -9.14 11.21
N ASP A 106 -6.99 -8.33 12.16
CA ASP A 106 -5.78 -7.51 12.07
C ASP A 106 -4.52 -8.38 11.93
N LEU A 107 -4.47 -9.50 12.68
CA LEU A 107 -3.38 -10.47 12.57
C LEU A 107 -3.37 -11.16 11.21
N PHE A 108 -4.55 -11.53 10.68
CA PHE A 108 -4.67 -12.05 9.30
C PHE A 108 -4.15 -11.01 8.30
N ALA A 109 -4.56 -9.75 8.42
CA ALA A 109 -4.17 -8.70 7.49
C ALA A 109 -2.64 -8.53 7.46
N GLU A 110 -1.99 -8.52 8.62
CA GLU A 110 -0.54 -8.40 8.72
C GLU A 110 0.22 -9.63 8.18
N PHE A 111 -0.25 -10.85 8.45
CA PHE A 111 0.35 -12.05 7.89
C PHE A 111 0.17 -12.12 6.37
N TYR A 112 -1.03 -11.81 5.88
CA TYR A 112 -1.32 -11.84 4.46
C TYR A 112 -0.54 -10.75 3.72
N ARG A 113 -0.46 -9.53 4.27
CA ARG A 113 0.36 -8.43 3.72
C ARG A 113 1.84 -8.81 3.60
N LYS A 114 2.41 -9.46 4.61
CA LYS A 114 3.80 -9.95 4.57
C LYS A 114 4.03 -11.00 3.50
N LYS A 115 3.10 -11.95 3.37
CA LYS A 115 3.17 -13.03 2.36
C LYS A 115 3.00 -12.47 0.96
N LEU A 116 1.98 -11.64 0.74
CA LEU A 116 1.74 -10.91 -0.48
C LEU A 116 2.97 -10.10 -0.91
N ALA A 117 3.60 -9.33 0.01
CA ALA A 117 4.80 -8.56 -0.32
C ALA A 117 5.93 -9.43 -0.85
N ARG A 118 6.12 -10.61 -0.25
CA ARG A 118 7.13 -11.57 -0.70
C ARG A 118 6.77 -12.13 -2.08
N THR A 119 5.52 -12.51 -2.28
CA THR A 119 5.04 -13.03 -3.55
C THR A 119 5.23 -11.99 -4.64
N LEU A 120 4.69 -10.78 -4.46
CA LEU A 120 4.80 -9.66 -5.40
C LEU A 120 6.25 -9.29 -5.81
N LEU A 121 7.22 -9.37 -4.90
CA LEU A 121 8.61 -8.97 -5.17
C LEU A 121 9.50 -10.08 -5.72
N PHE A 122 9.27 -11.33 -5.32
CA PHE A 122 10.21 -12.43 -5.56
C PHE A 122 9.62 -13.58 -6.38
N ASP A 123 8.31 -13.80 -6.28
CA ASP A 123 7.64 -14.87 -6.99
C ASP A 123 6.87 -14.23 -8.17
N ARG A 124 7.11 -14.66 -9.42
CA ARG A 124 6.34 -14.13 -10.56
C ARG A 124 4.86 -14.42 -10.31
N SER A 125 4.06 -13.39 -9.99
CA SER A 125 2.61 -13.55 -9.90
C SER A 125 2.10 -13.91 -11.30
N ALA A 126 1.54 -15.10 -11.42
CA ALA A 126 1.17 -15.66 -12.72
C ALA A 126 -0.28 -15.34 -13.12
N ASN A 127 -1.05 -14.66 -12.26
CA ASN A 127 -2.45 -14.39 -12.52
C ASN A 127 -2.98 -13.14 -11.78
N ASP A 128 -2.89 -11.98 -12.46
CA ASP A 128 -3.40 -10.69 -11.98
C ASP A 128 -4.91 -10.69 -11.67
N ASP A 129 -5.70 -11.56 -12.33
CA ASP A 129 -7.15 -11.65 -12.12
C ASP A 129 -7.50 -12.31 -10.78
N HIS A 130 -6.73 -13.32 -10.36
CA HIS A 130 -6.90 -13.94 -9.04
C HIS A 130 -6.57 -12.96 -7.91
N GLU A 131 -5.52 -12.16 -8.06
CA GLU A 131 -5.16 -11.11 -7.10
C GLU A 131 -6.30 -10.09 -6.94
N ARG A 132 -6.84 -9.58 -8.06
CA ARG A 132 -7.96 -8.64 -8.07
C ARG A 132 -9.23 -9.22 -7.47
N SER A 133 -9.51 -10.51 -7.72
CA SER A 133 -10.67 -11.22 -7.15
C SER A 133 -10.58 -11.36 -5.63
N ILE A 134 -9.38 -11.63 -5.09
CA ILE A 134 -9.14 -11.69 -3.64
C ILE A 134 -9.39 -10.34 -2.98
N PHE A 135 -8.82 -9.25 -3.51
CA PHE A 135 -9.03 -7.92 -2.94
C PHE A 135 -10.49 -7.50 -2.99
N THR A 136 -11.19 -7.77 -4.09
CA THR A 136 -12.61 -7.45 -4.21
C THR A 136 -13.44 -8.12 -3.11
N LYS A 137 -13.19 -9.41 -2.85
CA LYS A 137 -13.93 -10.17 -1.84
C LYS A 137 -13.52 -9.79 -0.40
N LEU A 138 -12.24 -9.54 -0.13
CA LEU A 138 -11.77 -9.03 1.17
C LEU A 138 -12.36 -7.65 1.48
N LYS A 139 -12.41 -6.76 0.48
CA LYS A 139 -12.96 -5.41 0.60
C LYS A 139 -14.45 -5.41 0.92
N GLN A 140 -15.21 -6.33 0.33
CA GLN A 140 -16.65 -6.49 0.63
C GLN A 140 -16.92 -6.84 2.09
N GLN A 141 -15.98 -7.55 2.75
CA GLN A 141 -16.25 -8.19 4.03
C GLN A 141 -15.52 -7.57 5.21
N CYS A 142 -14.34 -7.02 4.97
CA CYS A 142 -13.55 -6.30 5.97
C CYS A 142 -13.51 -4.79 5.72
N GLY A 143 -14.07 -4.32 4.61
CA GLY A 143 -14.10 -2.91 4.24
C GLY A 143 -12.82 -2.41 3.57
N ARG A 144 -12.88 -1.20 3.01
CA ARG A 144 -11.78 -0.59 2.23
C ARG A 144 -10.50 -0.35 3.05
N GLN A 145 -10.63 0.02 4.32
CA GLN A 145 -9.47 0.28 5.17
C GLN A 145 -8.59 -0.96 5.40
N PHE A 146 -9.20 -2.15 5.32
CA PHE A 146 -8.52 -3.42 5.48
C PHE A 146 -7.61 -3.75 4.30
N THR A 147 -8.09 -3.51 3.08
CA THR A 147 -7.37 -3.86 1.84
C THR A 147 -6.49 -2.74 1.31
N SER A 148 -6.71 -1.47 1.71
CA SER A 148 -6.03 -0.29 1.15
C SER A 148 -4.52 -0.50 0.98
N LYS A 149 -3.80 -0.81 2.06
CA LYS A 149 -2.33 -0.96 2.00
C LYS A 149 -1.86 -2.04 1.02
N MET A 150 -2.62 -3.12 0.88
CA MET A 150 -2.27 -4.22 -0.02
C MET A 150 -2.64 -3.88 -1.48
N GLU A 151 -3.75 -3.17 -1.70
CA GLU A 151 -4.10 -2.60 -3.02
C GLU A 151 -3.05 -1.57 -3.47
N ASP A 152 -2.56 -0.75 -2.53
CA ASP A 152 -1.51 0.25 -2.77
C ASP A 152 -0.17 -0.43 -3.11
N MET A 153 0.16 -1.58 -2.50
CA MET A 153 1.34 -2.38 -2.87
C MET A 153 1.27 -2.91 -4.31
N VAL A 154 0.12 -3.37 -4.78
CA VAL A 154 -0.05 -3.80 -6.18
C VAL A 154 0.07 -2.61 -7.14
N THR A 155 -0.45 -1.45 -6.73
CA THR A 155 -0.34 -0.19 -7.49
C THR A 155 1.12 0.26 -7.60
N ASP A 156 1.89 0.20 -6.50
CA ASP A 156 3.33 0.50 -6.49
C ASP A 156 4.10 -0.35 -7.50
N LEU A 157 3.74 -1.63 -7.67
CA LEU A 157 4.39 -2.48 -8.67
C LEU A 157 4.04 -2.12 -10.11
N THR A 158 2.82 -1.66 -10.36
CA THR A 158 2.44 -1.18 -11.70
C THR A 158 3.26 0.08 -12.03
N LEU A 159 3.34 1.02 -11.08
CA LEU A 159 4.16 2.23 -11.22
C LEU A 159 5.66 1.91 -11.34
N ALA A 160 6.15 0.92 -10.59
CA ALA A 160 7.55 0.49 -10.68
C ALA A 160 7.89 -0.06 -12.06
N ARG A 161 6.99 -0.82 -12.70
CA ARG A 161 7.16 -1.30 -14.08
C ARG A 161 7.19 -0.15 -15.08
N GLU A 162 6.29 0.82 -14.94
CA GLU A 162 6.27 2.03 -15.79
C GLU A 162 7.57 2.83 -15.64
N ASN A 163 8.02 3.06 -14.40
CA ASN A 163 9.27 3.75 -14.11
C ASN A 163 10.50 3.02 -14.66
N GLN A 164 10.52 1.69 -14.58
CA GLN A 164 11.60 0.88 -15.15
C GLN A 164 11.68 1.04 -16.67
N THR A 165 10.55 1.00 -17.37
CA THR A 165 10.52 1.25 -18.83
C THR A 165 11.01 2.66 -19.16
N SER A 166 10.56 3.68 -18.43
CA SER A 166 11.05 5.06 -18.64
C SER A 166 12.54 5.22 -18.34
N PHE A 167 13.07 4.48 -17.37
CA PHE A 167 14.50 4.47 -17.06
C PHE A 167 15.32 3.80 -18.17
N GLU A 168 14.85 2.69 -18.72
CA GLU A 168 15.45 2.02 -19.88
C GLU A 168 15.47 2.95 -21.11
N GLU A 169 14.35 3.61 -21.41
CA GLU A 169 14.26 4.61 -22.48
C GLU A 169 15.23 5.79 -22.26
N TYR A 170 15.42 6.23 -21.01
CA TYR A 170 16.38 7.28 -20.69
C TYR A 170 17.82 6.81 -20.94
N LEU A 171 18.18 5.58 -20.56
CA LEU A 171 19.51 5.01 -20.77
C LEU A 171 19.84 4.84 -22.27
N ASP A 172 18.86 4.45 -23.07
CA ASP A 172 19.01 4.35 -24.53
C ASP A 172 19.31 5.72 -25.16
N ASN A 173 18.68 6.78 -24.65
CA ASN A 173 18.93 8.15 -25.10
C ASN A 173 20.20 8.78 -24.51
N ASN A 174 20.74 8.22 -23.43
CA ASN A 174 21.88 8.76 -22.68
C ASN A 174 22.94 7.67 -22.41
N PRO A 175 23.65 7.20 -23.45
CA PRO A 175 24.62 6.10 -23.31
C PRO A 175 25.79 6.42 -22.36
N ALA A 176 26.08 7.70 -22.11
CA ALA A 176 27.07 8.13 -21.13
C ALA A 176 26.65 7.89 -19.66
N ALA A 177 25.35 7.71 -19.41
CA ALA A 177 24.80 7.41 -18.09
C ALA A 177 24.68 5.90 -17.83
N ASN A 178 24.91 5.05 -18.84
CA ASN A 178 24.81 3.60 -18.69
C ASN A 178 26.05 3.05 -17.95
N PRO A 179 25.89 2.48 -16.74
CA PRO A 179 27.00 1.94 -15.96
C PRO A 179 27.56 0.61 -16.49
N GLY A 180 26.99 0.05 -17.57
CA GLY A 180 27.40 -1.23 -18.14
C GLY A 180 26.93 -2.44 -17.33
N ILE A 181 25.98 -2.24 -16.42
CA ILE A 181 25.36 -3.26 -15.58
C ILE A 181 23.86 -3.30 -15.88
N ASP A 182 23.33 -4.50 -16.06
CA ASP A 182 21.89 -4.73 -16.14
C ASP A 182 21.27 -4.49 -14.76
N LEU A 183 20.48 -3.42 -14.62
CA LEU A 183 19.91 -2.97 -13.37
C LEU A 183 18.38 -2.88 -13.49
N THR A 184 17.69 -3.66 -12.68
CA THR A 184 16.25 -3.53 -12.47
C THR A 184 15.98 -2.93 -11.10
N VAL A 185 15.24 -1.82 -11.06
CA VAL A 185 14.93 -1.11 -9.81
C VAL A 185 13.42 -1.09 -9.57
N THR A 186 13.01 -1.55 -8.40
CA THR A 186 11.61 -1.47 -7.97
C THR A 186 11.48 -0.47 -6.83
N VAL A 187 10.87 0.68 -7.10
CA VAL A 187 10.63 1.74 -6.09
C VAL A 187 9.30 1.47 -5.38
N LEU A 188 9.33 1.45 -4.04
CA LEU A 188 8.19 1.07 -3.21
C LEU A 188 7.84 2.18 -2.20
N THR A 189 6.55 2.42 -1.98
CA THR A 189 6.09 3.47 -1.06
C THR A 189 6.26 3.03 0.40
N THR A 190 6.96 3.85 1.19
CA THR A 190 7.15 3.59 2.62
C THR A 190 5.82 3.65 3.37
N GLY A 191 5.50 2.61 4.14
CA GLY A 191 4.30 2.54 4.99
C GLY A 191 3.18 1.63 4.46
N PHE A 192 3.19 1.30 3.16
CA PHE A 192 2.31 0.26 2.59
C PHE A 192 2.96 -1.12 2.73
N TRP A 193 4.25 -1.20 2.42
CA TRP A 193 5.04 -2.43 2.47
C TRP A 193 5.48 -2.81 3.89
N PRO A 194 5.78 -4.09 4.17
CA PRO A 194 6.37 -4.50 5.43
C PRO A 194 7.74 -3.85 5.65
N SER A 195 8.07 -3.51 6.90
CA SER A 195 9.41 -3.02 7.21
C SER A 195 10.41 -4.17 7.14
N TYR A 196 11.42 -4.02 6.29
CA TYR A 196 12.58 -4.90 6.23
C TYR A 196 13.72 -4.30 7.05
N LYS A 197 14.51 -5.15 7.72
CA LYS A 197 15.74 -4.67 8.37
C LYS A 197 16.75 -4.32 7.29
N SER A 198 17.25 -3.09 7.31
CA SER A 198 18.41 -2.71 6.50
C SER A 198 19.66 -3.36 7.07
N PHE A 199 20.52 -3.86 6.19
CA PHE A 199 21.86 -4.31 6.52
C PHE A 199 22.85 -3.41 5.81
N ASP A 200 23.95 -3.08 6.50
CA ASP A 200 25.06 -2.38 5.87
C ASP A 200 25.77 -3.38 4.93
N ILE A 201 25.67 -3.12 3.63
CA ILE A 201 26.29 -3.93 2.59
C ILE A 201 27.38 -3.09 1.94
N ASN A 202 28.56 -3.68 1.78
CA ASN A 202 29.63 -3.06 0.99
C ASN A 202 29.28 -3.23 -0.50
N LEU A 203 28.73 -2.18 -1.10
CA LEU A 203 28.39 -2.16 -2.53
C LEU A 203 29.67 -2.03 -3.39
N PRO A 204 29.72 -2.70 -4.56
CA PRO A 204 30.78 -2.51 -5.55
C PRO A 204 30.88 -1.04 -6.00
N SER A 205 32.06 -0.61 -6.43
CA SER A 205 32.36 0.75 -6.89
C SER A 205 31.40 1.27 -7.97
N GLU A 206 30.89 0.35 -8.79
CA GLU A 206 29.98 0.61 -9.91
C GLU A 206 28.54 0.88 -9.44
N MET A 207 28.19 0.51 -8.21
CA MET A 207 26.87 0.70 -7.58
C MET A 207 26.88 1.81 -6.52
N ILE A 208 28.03 2.44 -6.28
CA ILE A 208 28.13 3.61 -5.39
C ILE A 208 27.41 4.77 -6.09
N PRO A 209 26.55 5.53 -5.38
CA PRO A 209 25.79 6.62 -5.98
C PRO A 209 26.72 7.55 -6.75
N LEU A 210 26.39 7.84 -8.01
CA LEU A 210 26.86 9.06 -8.65
C LEU A 210 26.58 10.21 -7.68
N PRO A 211 27.53 11.15 -7.49
CA PRO A 211 27.27 12.33 -6.68
C PRO A 211 25.95 12.95 -7.17
N PRO A 212 25.01 13.26 -6.27
CA PRO A 212 23.64 13.59 -6.65
C PRO A 212 23.65 14.67 -7.73
N VAL A 213 23.03 14.38 -8.87
CA VAL A 213 22.61 15.41 -9.81
C VAL A 213 21.60 16.27 -9.03
N ASP A 214 22.00 17.49 -8.72
CA ASP A 214 21.47 18.27 -7.60
C ASP A 214 20.12 18.93 -7.95
N GLU A 215 19.07 18.14 -8.20
CA GLU A 215 17.70 18.64 -8.42
C GLU A 215 17.17 19.43 -7.22
N ARG A 216 17.70 19.14 -6.01
CA ARG A 216 17.41 19.92 -4.80
C ARG A 216 17.92 21.36 -4.91
N LYS A 217 19.06 21.62 -5.56
CA LYS A 217 19.52 23.00 -5.80
C LYS A 217 18.55 23.75 -6.72
N GLU A 218 18.07 23.12 -7.79
CA GLU A 218 17.16 23.75 -8.75
C GLU A 218 15.82 24.14 -8.10
N VAL A 219 15.21 23.22 -7.33
CA VAL A 219 13.96 23.51 -6.61
C VAL A 219 14.14 24.59 -5.53
N VAL A 220 15.28 24.59 -4.82
CA VAL A 220 15.56 25.63 -3.81
C VAL A 220 15.81 26.99 -4.46
N GLU A 221 16.50 27.04 -5.60
CA GLU A 221 16.73 28.27 -6.36
C GLU A 221 15.42 28.86 -6.91
N ASP A 222 14.52 28.04 -7.44
CA ASP A 222 13.21 28.48 -7.92
C ASP A 222 12.32 29.01 -6.79
N VAL A 223 12.30 28.33 -5.64
CA VAL A 223 11.55 28.80 -4.45
C VAL A 223 12.10 30.13 -3.93
N ASP A 224 13.42 30.32 -3.91
CA ASP A 224 14.03 31.58 -3.47
C ASP A 224 13.80 32.73 -4.47
N LYS A 225 13.74 32.42 -5.77
CA LYS A 225 13.38 33.38 -6.81
C LYS A 225 11.92 33.83 -6.68
N ASP A 226 10.99 32.91 -6.44
CA ASP A 226 9.57 33.22 -6.20
C ASP A 226 9.35 34.05 -4.93
N ARG A 227 10.06 33.73 -3.84
CA ARG A 227 10.04 34.53 -2.61
C ARG A 227 10.51 35.95 -2.87
N ARG A 228 11.55 36.14 -3.68
CA ARG A 228 12.04 37.47 -4.07
C ARG A 228 11.00 38.26 -4.86
N TYR A 229 10.36 37.64 -5.86
CA TYR A 229 9.28 38.30 -6.62
C TYR A 229 8.08 38.65 -5.74
N ALA A 230 7.72 37.79 -4.80
CA ALA A 230 6.65 38.07 -3.84
C ALA A 230 6.99 39.26 -2.91
N ILE A 231 8.25 39.37 -2.48
CA ILE A 231 8.76 40.52 -1.71
C ILE A 231 8.69 41.81 -2.54
N ASP A 232 9.21 41.81 -3.77
CA ASP A 232 9.18 42.97 -4.66
C ASP A 232 7.74 43.44 -4.94
N ALA A 233 6.83 42.50 -5.22
CA ALA A 233 5.41 42.80 -5.43
C ALA A 233 4.72 43.36 -4.17
N ALA A 234 5.08 42.87 -2.97
CA ALA A 234 4.57 43.43 -1.71
C ALA A 234 5.07 44.87 -1.50
N ILE A 235 6.36 45.11 -1.72
CA ILE A 235 6.97 46.46 -1.63
C ILE A 235 6.27 47.42 -2.58
N VAL A 236 6.10 47.05 -3.85
CA VAL A 236 5.44 47.91 -4.85
C VAL A 236 3.99 48.21 -4.44
N ARG A 237 3.24 47.21 -3.94
CA ARG A 237 1.87 47.42 -3.47
C ARG A 237 1.81 48.41 -2.29
N ILE A 238 2.69 48.25 -1.30
CA ILE A 238 2.74 49.14 -0.13
C ILE A 238 3.18 50.56 -0.54
N MET A 239 4.25 50.69 -1.31
CA MET A 239 4.77 51.98 -1.77
C MET A 239 3.78 52.72 -2.67
N LYS A 240 3.03 52.01 -3.52
CA LYS A 240 1.97 52.61 -4.35
C LYS A 240 0.80 53.15 -3.51
N SER A 241 0.50 52.50 -2.38
CA SER A 241 -0.56 52.95 -1.45
C SER A 241 -0.12 54.11 -0.57
N ARG A 242 1.08 54.03 0.02
CA ARG A 242 1.57 54.98 1.05
C ARG A 242 2.36 56.16 0.48
N LYS A 243 2.85 56.07 -0.76
CA LYS A 243 3.68 57.05 -1.49
C LYS A 243 5.06 57.36 -0.88
N VAL A 244 5.15 57.55 0.44
CA VAL A 244 6.40 57.73 1.20
C VAL A 244 6.27 56.99 2.52
N LEU A 245 7.23 56.13 2.85
CA LEU A 245 7.23 55.33 4.08
C LEU A 245 8.65 55.13 4.59
N GLY A 246 8.86 55.17 5.90
CA GLY A 246 10.17 54.92 6.50
C GLY A 246 10.61 53.45 6.33
N TYR A 247 11.90 53.20 6.14
CA TYR A 247 12.45 51.86 5.89
C TYR A 247 11.96 50.82 6.92
N GLN A 248 12.01 51.13 8.21
CA GLN A 248 11.58 50.20 9.27
C GLN A 248 10.07 49.91 9.21
N GLN A 249 9.26 50.88 8.81
CA GLN A 249 7.81 50.71 8.66
C GLN A 249 7.48 49.87 7.42
N LEU A 250 8.18 50.11 6.30
CA LEU A 250 8.06 49.31 5.08
C LEU A 250 8.42 47.85 5.33
N VAL A 251 9.53 47.60 6.03
CA VAL A 251 9.95 46.24 6.42
C VAL A 251 8.87 45.59 7.27
N SER A 252 8.34 46.26 8.29
CA SER A 252 7.30 45.71 9.16
C SER A 252 6.02 45.34 8.40
N GLU A 253 5.52 46.23 7.53
CA GLU A 253 4.31 45.97 6.74
C GLU A 253 4.53 44.83 5.72
N CYS A 254 5.70 44.75 5.11
CA CYS A 254 6.06 43.64 4.23
C CYS A 254 6.15 42.29 4.97
N VAL A 255 6.74 42.26 6.19
CA VAL A 255 6.75 41.04 7.02
C VAL A 255 5.33 40.62 7.34
N GLU A 256 4.47 41.56 7.75
CA GLU A 256 3.09 41.25 8.14
C GLU A 256 2.31 40.63 6.97
N GLN A 257 2.40 41.21 5.76
CA GLN A 257 1.70 40.68 4.58
C GLN A 257 2.19 39.30 4.14
N LEU A 258 3.50 39.04 4.20
CA LEU A 258 4.11 37.81 3.68
C LEU A 258 4.22 36.69 4.74
N SER A 259 4.11 37.02 6.03
CA SER A 259 4.24 36.10 7.16
C SER A 259 3.33 34.88 7.11
N ARG A 260 2.19 34.99 6.41
CA ARG A 260 1.23 33.89 6.20
C ARG A 260 1.71 32.85 5.19
N MET A 261 2.67 33.18 4.33
CA MET A 261 3.20 32.30 3.28
C MET A 261 4.63 31.83 3.59
N PHE A 262 5.49 32.71 4.08
CA PHE A 262 6.86 32.39 4.47
C PHE A 262 7.42 33.47 5.41
N LYS A 263 8.57 33.22 6.05
CA LYS A 263 9.30 34.26 6.81
C LYS A 263 10.23 35.01 5.85
N PRO A 264 9.91 36.26 5.43
CA PRO A 264 10.72 36.96 4.44
C PRO A 264 12.00 37.53 5.07
N ASP A 265 13.14 37.33 4.44
CA ASP A 265 14.37 38.06 4.77
C ASP A 265 14.48 39.33 3.91
N ILE A 266 13.81 40.38 4.38
CA ILE A 266 13.61 41.62 3.64
C ILE A 266 14.90 42.47 3.57
N LYS A 267 15.84 42.26 4.51
CA LYS A 267 17.09 43.03 4.59
C LYS A 267 18.01 42.76 3.40
N ARG A 268 17.90 41.58 2.80
CA ARG A 268 18.68 41.17 1.62
C ARG A 268 18.13 41.73 0.30
N THR A 269 16.85 42.12 0.27
CA THR A 269 16.16 42.57 -0.96
C THR A 269 15.98 44.09 -1.02
N ILE A 270 15.79 44.76 0.12
CA ILE A 270 15.60 46.22 0.16
C ILE A 270 16.94 46.93 0.36
N ASN A 271 17.46 47.53 -0.72
CA ASN A 271 18.57 48.48 -0.64
C ASN A 271 18.07 49.81 -0.04
N PRO A 272 18.73 50.45 0.94
CA PRO A 272 18.24 51.68 1.58
C PRO A 272 17.89 52.84 0.63
N SER A 273 18.42 52.80 -0.59
CA SER A 273 18.14 53.75 -1.68
C SER A 273 16.78 53.59 -2.37
N THR A 274 16.04 52.49 -2.17
CA THR A 274 14.69 52.30 -2.76
C THR A 274 13.58 53.00 -1.99
N CYS A 275 13.84 53.50 -0.77
CA CYS A 275 12.87 54.26 0.02
C CYS A 275 12.58 55.68 -0.52
N SER A 276 13.30 56.13 -1.55
CA SER A 276 13.02 57.36 -2.27
C SER A 276 12.74 57.05 -3.74
N LEU A 277 11.47 56.81 -4.08
CA LEU A 277 11.02 57.03 -5.45
C LEU A 277 11.06 58.54 -5.69
N SER A 278 12.22 59.04 -6.14
CA SER A 278 12.34 60.38 -6.71
C SER A 278 11.49 60.44 -7.97
N ARG A 279 10.66 61.49 -8.02
CA ARG A 279 9.72 61.90 -9.08
C ARG A 279 10.02 61.44 -10.50
#